data_AF-A0A537SVW6-F1
#
_entry.id   AF-A0A537SVW6-F1
#
_cell.length_a   1.000
_cell.length_b   1.000
_cell.length_c   1.000
_cell.angle_alpha   90.00
_cell.angle_beta   90.00
_cell.angle_gamma   90.00
#
_symmetry.space_group_name_H-M   'P 1'
#
loop_
_entity.id
_entity.type
_entity.pdbx_description
1 polymer ?
#
loop_
_entity_poly.entity_id
_entity_poly.type
_entity_poly.pdbx_seq_one_letter_code
_entity_poly.pdbx_strand_id
1 'polypeptide(L)'
;MWQRLRLVSMTLALLAVGTFSAEPADDIKPPSGYRQWFHVNTMIVDKGSPLFADLGGMHNVYVNWFAALKKGGPYPDKSNFVTDLHEFMMSDGS
;
A
#
# COMPACT_ATOMS: atom_id res chain seq x y z
N MET A 1 -6.59 11.25 49.66
CA MET A 1 -5.59 10.32 49.10
C MET A 1 -6.09 9.56 47.86
N TRP A 2 -7.29 8.99 47.86
CA TRP A 2 -7.76 8.12 46.77
C TRP A 2 -8.05 8.80 45.42
N GLN A 3 -8.43 10.09 45.39
CA GLN A 3 -8.59 10.84 44.13
C GLN A 3 -7.25 11.10 43.42
N ARG A 4 -6.17 11.34 44.20
CA ARG A 4 -4.81 11.50 43.66
C ARG A 4 -4.30 10.19 43.06
N LEU A 5 -4.60 9.05 43.69
CA LEU A 5 -4.30 7.72 43.17
C LEU A 5 -5.06 7.41 41.87
N ARG A 6 -6.35 7.79 41.78
CA ARG A 6 -7.17 7.62 40.56
C ARG A 6 -6.68 8.47 39.39
N LEU A 7 -6.29 9.72 39.63
CA LEU A 7 -5.78 10.61 38.58
C LEU A 7 -4.42 10.15 38.03
N VAL A 8 -3.53 9.64 38.88
CA VAL A 8 -2.24 9.05 38.48
C VAL A 8 -2.45 7.79 37.65
N SER A 9 -3.41 6.93 38.02
CA SER A 9 -3.73 5.73 37.24
C SER A 9 -4.30 6.04 35.86
N MET A 10 -5.05 7.15 35.72
CA MET A 10 -5.63 7.56 34.43
C MET A 10 -4.59 8.20 33.51
N THR A 11 -3.62 8.93 34.05
CA THR A 11 -2.50 9.48 33.26
C THR A 11 -1.55 8.36 32.78
N LEU A 12 -1.31 7.34 33.59
CA LEU A 12 -0.49 6.20 33.19
C LEU A 12 -1.17 5.34 32.09
N ALA A 13 -2.51 5.26 32.11
CA ALA A 13 -3.28 4.59 31.06
C ALA A 13 -3.25 5.34 29.71
N LEU A 14 -3.19 6.68 29.71
CA LEU A 14 -3.03 7.46 28.46
C LEU A 14 -1.61 7.38 27.88
N LEU A 15 -0.57 7.20 28.71
CA LEU A 15 0.80 6.99 28.21
C LEU A 15 1.02 5.59 27.61
N ALA A 16 0.11 4.65 27.83
CA ALA A 16 0.18 3.30 27.29
C ALA A 16 -0.40 3.17 25.86
N VAL A 17 -0.85 4.27 25.25
CA VAL A 17 -1.15 4.31 23.82
C VAL A 17 0.18 4.19 23.09
N GLY A 18 0.56 2.94 22.81
CA GLY A 18 1.86 2.55 22.29
C GLY A 18 2.25 3.37 21.06
N THR A 19 3.51 3.80 21.07
CA THR A 19 4.18 4.28 19.86
C THR A 19 4.20 3.15 18.85
N PHE A 20 3.28 3.15 17.90
CA PHE A 20 3.39 2.29 16.72
C PHE A 20 4.60 2.79 15.93
N SER A 21 5.70 2.06 16.01
CA SER A 21 6.85 2.33 15.15
C SER A 21 6.43 1.98 13.72
N ALA A 22 6.33 3.00 12.87
CA ALA A 22 6.20 2.77 11.43
C ALA A 22 7.47 2.06 10.95
N GLU A 23 7.31 1.01 10.15
CA GLU A 23 8.43 0.40 9.44
C GLU A 23 8.99 1.43 8.45
N PRO A 24 10.32 1.67 8.40
CA PRO A 24 10.89 2.59 7.44
C PRO A 24 10.54 2.14 6.03
N ALA A 25 10.18 3.08 5.16
CA ALA A 25 9.67 2.79 3.81
C ALA A 25 10.64 1.95 2.97
N ASP A 26 11.94 2.11 3.20
CA ASP A 26 13.01 1.40 2.50
C ASP A 26 13.05 -0.12 2.79
N ASP A 27 12.45 -0.56 3.90
CA ASP A 27 12.42 -1.97 4.30
C ASP A 27 11.20 -2.73 3.74
N ILE A 28 10.23 -2.01 3.15
CA ILE A 28 9.00 -2.61 2.60
C ILE A 28 9.34 -3.39 1.32
N LYS A 29 9.55 -4.69 1.49
CA LYS A 29 9.68 -5.61 0.36
C LYS A 29 8.31 -5.96 -0.21
N PRO A 30 8.18 -6.09 -1.54
CA PRO A 30 6.94 -6.59 -2.13
C PRO A 30 6.64 -7.99 -1.57
N PRO A 31 5.37 -8.27 -1.19
CA PRO A 31 4.98 -9.58 -0.67
C PRO A 31 5.36 -10.72 -1.63
N SER A 32 5.93 -11.80 -1.11
CA SER A 32 6.33 -12.94 -1.94
C SER A 32 5.13 -13.50 -2.73
N GLY A 33 5.35 -13.81 -4.01
CA GLY A 33 4.32 -14.45 -4.85
C GLY A 33 3.23 -13.51 -5.38
N TYR A 34 3.37 -12.18 -5.22
CA TYR A 34 2.37 -11.20 -5.68
C TYR A 34 2.01 -11.34 -7.17
N ARG A 35 2.93 -11.82 -8.01
CA ARG A 35 2.71 -12.05 -9.44
C ARG A 35 1.65 -13.12 -9.74
N GLN A 36 1.29 -13.94 -8.75
CA GLN A 36 0.21 -14.94 -8.84
C GLN A 36 -1.13 -14.42 -8.29
N TRP A 37 -1.15 -13.22 -7.72
CA TRP A 37 -2.39 -12.60 -7.24
C TRP A 37 -3.25 -12.13 -8.41
N PHE A 38 -4.46 -11.65 -8.11
CA PHE A 38 -5.34 -11.14 -9.14
C PHE A 38 -4.76 -9.89 -9.79
N HIS A 39 -4.51 -9.96 -11.10
CA HIS A 39 -4.09 -8.81 -11.90
C HIS A 39 -5.30 -7.89 -12.14
N VAL A 40 -5.23 -6.68 -11.59
CA VAL A 40 -6.31 -5.69 -11.61
C VAL A 40 -6.29 -4.91 -12.91
N ASN A 41 -5.14 -4.34 -13.27
CA ASN A 41 -5.00 -3.42 -14.39
C ASN A 41 -3.53 -3.31 -14.82
N THR A 42 -3.34 -3.03 -16.11
CA THR A 42 -2.06 -2.54 -16.65
C THR A 42 -2.23 -1.08 -17.04
N MET A 43 -1.35 -0.21 -16.55
CA MET A 43 -1.31 1.21 -16.93
C MET A 43 0.04 1.54 -17.55
N ILE A 44 0.03 2.26 -18.67
CA ILE A 44 1.25 2.79 -19.29
C ILE A 44 1.25 4.31 -19.10
N VAL A 45 2.34 4.83 -18.56
CA VAL A 45 2.62 6.26 -18.46
C VAL A 45 3.81 6.53 -19.36
N ASP A 46 3.53 7.06 -20.55
CA ASP A 46 4.56 7.40 -21.54
C ASP A 46 5.06 8.85 -21.39
N LYS A 47 6.06 9.20 -22.20
CA LYS A 47 6.71 10.53 -22.19
C LYS A 47 5.77 11.69 -22.54
N GLY A 48 4.60 11.41 -23.12
CA GLY A 48 3.56 12.40 -23.38
C GLY A 48 2.75 12.76 -22.13
N SER A 49 2.79 11.94 -21.08
CA SER A 49 2.08 12.20 -19.84
C SER A 49 2.79 13.25 -18.97
N PRO A 50 2.07 14.22 -18.39
CA PRO A 50 2.62 15.12 -17.36
C PRO A 50 3.13 14.38 -16.12
N LEU A 51 2.70 13.13 -15.90
CA LEU A 51 3.09 12.30 -14.77
C LEU A 51 4.35 11.47 -15.05
N PHE A 52 4.95 11.58 -16.23
CA PHE A 52 6.07 10.70 -16.63
C PHE A 52 7.28 10.79 -15.71
N ALA A 53 7.59 11.99 -15.20
CA ALA A 53 8.74 12.18 -14.32
C ALA A 53 8.64 11.37 -13.02
N ASP A 54 7.42 11.19 -12.51
CA ASP A 54 7.16 10.52 -11.23
C ASP A 54 6.69 9.07 -11.41
N LEU A 55 5.95 8.78 -12.48
CA LEU A 55 5.25 7.52 -12.70
C LEU A 55 5.55 6.90 -14.07
N GLY A 56 6.59 7.32 -14.78
CA GLY A 56 6.92 6.80 -16.11
C GLY A 56 7.15 5.28 -16.10
N GLY A 57 6.57 4.58 -17.08
CA GLY A 57 6.71 3.12 -17.24
C GLY A 57 5.38 2.37 -17.40
N MET A 58 5.47 1.04 -17.40
CA MET A 58 4.35 0.12 -17.45
C MET A 58 4.11 -0.49 -16.07
N HIS A 59 2.94 -0.23 -15.51
CA HIS A 59 2.53 -0.62 -14.16
C HIS A 59 1.55 -1.78 -14.25
N ASN A 60 1.92 -2.95 -13.71
CA ASN A 60 0.99 -4.05 -13.51
C ASN A 60 0.51 -4.05 -12.06
N VAL A 61 -0.78 -3.87 -11.84
CA VAL A 61 -1.37 -3.78 -10.50
C VAL A 61 -1.94 -5.12 -10.10
N TYR A 62 -1.56 -5.62 -8.92
CA TYR A 62 -2.03 -6.88 -8.34
C TYR A 62 -2.70 -6.65 -6.99
N VAL A 63 -3.70 -7.47 -6.67
CA VAL A 63 -4.39 -7.45 -5.36
C VAL A 63 -4.55 -8.85 -4.78
N ASN A 64 -4.22 -9.03 -3.50
CA ASN A 64 -4.39 -10.32 -2.81
C ASN A 64 -5.85 -10.62 -2.43
N TRP A 65 -6.74 -9.63 -2.51
CA TRP A 65 -8.12 -9.74 -2.05
C TRP A 65 -9.16 -9.35 -3.12
N PHE A 66 -9.23 -10.17 -4.17
CA PHE A 66 -10.14 -9.98 -5.31
C PHE A 66 -11.63 -9.88 -4.91
N ALA A 67 -12.05 -10.60 -3.87
CA ALA A 67 -13.44 -10.60 -3.43
C ALA A 67 -13.91 -9.22 -2.94
N ALA A 68 -13.10 -8.48 -2.18
CA ALA A 68 -13.49 -7.12 -1.77
C ALA A 68 -13.41 -6.14 -2.94
N LEU A 69 -12.43 -6.29 -3.84
CA LEU A 69 -12.37 -5.50 -5.08
C LEU A 69 -13.69 -5.60 -5.85
N LYS A 70 -14.22 -6.82 -6.02
CA LYS A 70 -15.51 -7.07 -6.70
C LYS A 70 -16.72 -6.55 -5.93
N LYS A 71 -16.70 -6.66 -4.60
CA LYS A 71 -17.82 -6.25 -3.76
C LYS A 71 -18.03 -4.73 -3.81
N GLY A 72 -16.95 -3.96 -3.93
CA GLY A 72 -16.97 -2.51 -3.76
C GLY A 72 -17.19 -2.15 -2.28
N GLY A 73 -16.25 -1.42 -1.69
CA GLY A 73 -16.28 -1.06 -0.27
C GLY A 73 -14.91 -1.18 0.40
N PRO A 74 -14.85 -1.13 1.74
CA PRO A 74 -13.60 -1.20 2.48
C PRO A 74 -12.86 -2.52 2.26
N TYR A 75 -11.54 -2.42 2.14
CA TYR A 75 -10.65 -3.57 2.10
C TYR A 75 -10.41 -4.10 3.52
N PRO A 76 -10.43 -5.43 3.74
CA PRO A 76 -10.04 -6.01 5.02
C PRO A 76 -8.60 -5.64 5.40
N ASP A 77 -8.28 -5.73 6.68
CA ASP A 77 -6.92 -5.64 7.17
C ASP A 77 -5.99 -6.59 6.41
N LYS A 78 -4.75 -6.14 6.15
CA LYS A 78 -3.73 -6.87 5.37
C LYS A 78 -4.11 -7.09 3.89
N SER A 79 -5.06 -6.34 3.37
CA SER A 79 -5.20 -6.20 1.91
C SER A 79 -4.00 -5.46 1.36
N ASN A 80 -3.40 -5.99 0.30
CA ASN A 80 -2.24 -5.40 -0.35
C ASN A 80 -2.54 -5.17 -1.83
N PHE A 81 -2.18 -3.98 -2.29
CA PHE A 81 -1.99 -3.68 -3.70
C PHE A 81 -0.49 -3.62 -3.99
N VAL A 82 -0.07 -4.26 -5.08
CA VAL A 82 1.30 -4.20 -5.57
C VAL A 82 1.28 -3.62 -6.97
N THR A 83 1.99 -2.51 -7.16
CA THR A 83 2.30 -1.97 -8.49
C THR A 83 3.68 -2.46 -8.88
N ASP A 84 3.72 -3.29 -9.92
CA ASP A 84 4.93 -3.83 -10.51
C ASP A 84 5.31 -2.98 -11.73
N LEU A 85 6.27 -2.07 -11.53
CA LEU A 85 6.70 -1.09 -12.52
C LEU A 85 7.83 -1.67 -13.38
N HIS A 86 7.65 -1.59 -14.70
CA HIS A 86 8.63 -1.98 -15.71
C HIS A 86 8.91 -0.81 -16.64
N GLU A 87 10.15 -0.74 -17.10
CA GLU A 87 10.47 0.01 -18.31
C GLU A 87 9.84 -0.68 -19.53
N PHE A 88 9.48 0.10 -20.54
CA PHE A 88 8.94 -0.43 -21.79
C PHE A 88 9.48 0.34 -22.99
N MET A 89 9.42 -0.29 -24.16
CA MET A 89 9.67 0.34 -25.45
C MET A 89 8.43 0.18 -26.31
N MET A 90 8.01 1.28 -26.95
CA MET A 90 6.99 1.22 -28.01
C MET A 90 7.70 0.97 -29.33
N SER A 91 7.29 -0.09 -30.04
CA SER A 91 7.61 -0.26 -31.45
C SER A 91 6.46 0.33 -32.25
N ASP A 92 6.76 1.16 -33.24
CA ASP A 92 5.87 1.37 -34.37
C ASP A 92 5.80 0.04 -35.13
N GLY A 93 4.74 -0.74 -34.88
CA GLY A 93 4.61 -2.08 -35.46
C GLY A 93 4.80 -2.08 -36.98
N SER A 94 5.42 -3.14 -37.50
CA SER A 94 5.60 -3.42 -38.94
C SER A 94 4.28 -3.75 -39.65
#